data_AF-A0A957HZA9-F1
#
_entry.id   AF-A0A957HZA9-F1
#
_cell.length_a   1.000
_cell.length_b   1.000
_cell.length_c   1.000
_cell.angle_alpha   90.00
_cell.angle_beta   90.00
_cell.angle_gamma   90.00
#
_symmetry.space_group_name_H-M   'P 1'
#
loop_
_entity.id
_entity.type
_entity.pdbx_description
1 polymer ?
#
loop_
_entity_poly.entity_id
_entity_poly.type
_entity_poly.pdbx_seq_one_letter_code
_entity_poly.pdbx_strand_id
1 'polypeptide(L)'
;MPKRFSDVVGVTTEELWAEGAFDAFVDIDARFHIDPHLLEKTAVPELQGAYQKVQQRFEDVLHLLAYSQKPGDFYYKKAKAKLLFRELRFISLGYSKGERKNRAKGKGIGSKLADQLTTTAAEIVKVGIKDPKIFELVGLLEEGIGADRISDMMARIIIVELLQFTERVSQNLELKTWPIDYKGKSYQIPLTPQKREPIVFVPHEILRPLPIAFDWTDLDVVRVYNAELRETLNDDIGITWKDATNLRKISKEKLKEILLADRDLFDDLLTQYEAKPATPYDYESDPDGGLIWYRLAEEWAEKYPALLDDIAVVTPEVIHEVVVRICNHFGRLLEHDGLSVFLFNDDGRLRREGYARLLFYGLADAYCRANNLDLSLEAKWGRELVMFKISRGFRARVFVAVKYSRNGHLVQQYETAIEHYHWREGQTVYLVIQTAKSEGTLAALKTLKQEAQADGKPVPELLIYDGRLNEVTQGVLWEIGADDDRLIEAAKASQKQGLTAVSDEVDDESLELRARRLSIRPFRLERWDTIIELREQHGLTQSQIAERLVQDVVVIKRDCRDMRRKEYWNWEDVP
;
A
#
# COMPACT_ATOMS: atom_id res chain seq x y z
N MET A 1 20.52 7.02 0.64
CA MET A 1 19.17 6.52 0.88
C MET A 1 18.98 6.19 2.35
N PRO A 2 17.74 6.03 2.85
CA PRO A 2 17.49 5.31 4.11
C PRO A 2 18.30 4.02 4.11
N LYS A 3 18.98 3.68 5.19
CA LYS A 3 19.72 2.42 5.21
C LYS A 3 18.81 1.26 5.55
N ARG A 4 18.94 0.15 4.85
CA ARG A 4 18.36 -1.14 5.25
C ARG A 4 19.15 -1.74 6.41
N PHE A 5 18.59 -2.74 7.07
CA PHE A 5 19.31 -3.46 8.12
C PHE A 5 20.50 -4.22 7.54
N SER A 6 20.32 -4.87 6.38
CA SER A 6 21.38 -5.50 5.58
C SER A 6 22.59 -4.58 5.38
N ASP A 7 22.37 -3.37 4.84
CA ASP A 7 23.42 -2.36 4.61
C ASP A 7 24.20 -1.99 5.88
N VAL A 8 23.52 -2.02 7.03
CA VAL A 8 24.07 -1.60 8.30
C VAL A 8 24.90 -2.69 8.96
N VAL A 9 24.46 -3.94 8.85
CA VAL A 9 25.16 -5.09 9.44
C VAL A 9 26.19 -5.70 8.48
N GLY A 10 26.20 -5.27 7.22
CA GLY A 10 27.23 -5.63 6.23
C GLY A 10 26.94 -6.93 5.49
N VAL A 11 25.66 -7.23 5.25
CA VAL A 11 25.18 -8.40 4.48
C VAL A 11 24.23 -7.94 3.38
N THR A 12 23.87 -8.83 2.48
CA THR A 12 22.87 -8.60 1.42
C THR A 12 21.44 -8.80 1.94
N THR A 13 20.46 -8.24 1.23
CA THR A 13 19.03 -8.50 1.52
C THR A 13 18.71 -9.99 1.38
N GLU A 14 19.29 -10.65 0.38
CA GLU A 14 19.09 -12.07 0.06
C GLU A 14 19.60 -12.98 1.18
N GLU A 15 20.73 -12.65 1.80
CA GLU A 15 21.26 -13.39 2.97
C GLU A 15 20.33 -13.27 4.19
N LEU A 16 19.76 -12.09 4.47
CA LEU A 16 18.77 -11.94 5.54
C LEU A 16 17.49 -12.71 5.26
N TRP A 17 17.01 -12.68 4.01
CA TRP A 17 15.81 -13.41 3.60
C TRP A 17 16.00 -14.93 3.68
N ALA A 18 17.18 -15.44 3.32
CA ALA A 18 17.50 -16.86 3.47
C ALA A 18 17.42 -17.33 4.94
N GLU A 19 17.70 -16.44 5.88
CA GLU A 19 17.57 -16.68 7.33
C GLU A 19 16.15 -16.43 7.88
N GLY A 20 15.20 -16.07 7.01
CA GLY A 20 13.82 -15.76 7.35
C GLY A 20 13.62 -14.35 7.90
N ALA A 21 14.63 -13.49 7.89
CA ALA A 21 14.58 -12.15 8.49
C ALA A 21 14.09 -11.09 7.49
N PHE A 22 13.15 -10.26 7.93
CA PHE A 22 12.69 -9.10 7.16
C PHE A 22 13.73 -7.97 7.18
N ASP A 23 14.15 -7.54 5.99
CA ASP A 23 15.12 -6.46 5.81
C ASP A 23 14.47 -5.07 5.91
N ALA A 24 14.23 -4.63 7.13
CA ALA A 24 13.59 -3.35 7.41
C ALA A 24 14.56 -2.16 7.22
N PHE A 25 14.00 -0.95 7.28
CA PHE A 25 14.79 0.28 7.23
C PHE A 25 15.17 0.79 8.63
N VAL A 26 16.33 1.44 8.74
CA VAL A 26 16.77 2.07 9.99
C VAL A 26 16.05 3.38 10.26
N ASP A 27 15.89 4.20 9.22
CA ASP A 27 15.50 5.60 9.35
C ASP A 27 13.99 5.83 9.16
N ILE A 28 13.33 4.93 8.42
CA ILE A 28 11.89 4.95 8.12
C ILE A 28 11.23 3.66 8.59
N ASP A 29 9.94 3.71 8.92
CA ASP A 29 9.21 2.47 9.22
C ASP A 29 8.77 1.82 7.91
N ALA A 30 9.00 0.51 7.81
CA ALA A 30 8.41 -0.28 6.75
C ALA A 30 6.90 -0.39 7.00
N ARG A 31 6.09 -0.23 5.95
CA ARG A 31 4.64 -0.36 6.03
C ARG A 31 4.22 -1.82 6.11
N PHE A 32 4.68 -2.50 7.15
CA PHE A 32 4.34 -3.85 7.50
C PHE A 32 3.95 -3.87 8.98
N HIS A 33 3.29 -4.94 9.39
CA HIS A 33 2.88 -5.13 10.77
C HIS A 33 2.84 -6.65 11.06
N ILE A 34 2.95 -7.03 12.34
CA ILE A 34 2.83 -8.41 12.79
C ILE A 34 1.36 -8.82 12.77
N ASP A 35 1.07 -9.86 12.00
CA ASP A 35 -0.26 -10.42 11.81
C ASP A 35 -0.50 -11.56 12.82
N PRO A 36 -1.61 -11.50 13.60
CA PRO A 36 -1.90 -12.52 14.61
C PRO A 36 -2.10 -13.95 14.05
N HIS A 37 -2.78 -14.13 12.91
CA HIS A 37 -2.97 -15.48 12.36
C HIS A 37 -1.70 -16.01 11.70
N LEU A 38 -0.85 -15.16 11.13
CA LEU A 38 0.47 -15.60 10.67
C LEU A 38 1.35 -15.98 11.85
N LEU A 39 1.29 -15.24 12.96
CA LEU A 39 1.96 -15.61 14.21
C LEU A 39 1.44 -16.94 14.78
N GLU A 40 0.14 -17.22 14.66
CA GLU A 40 -0.46 -18.49 15.07
C GLU A 40 0.08 -19.67 14.25
N LYS A 41 0.37 -19.46 12.97
CA LYS A 41 0.78 -20.50 12.01
C LYS A 41 2.27 -20.49 11.67
N THR A 42 3.04 -19.67 12.38
CA THR A 42 4.49 -19.50 12.21
C THR A 42 5.22 -20.84 12.31
N ALA A 43 6.14 -21.10 11.39
CA ALA A 43 7.03 -22.26 11.43
C ALA A 43 8.40 -21.90 12.05
N VAL A 44 8.66 -20.61 12.29
CA VAL A 44 9.90 -20.14 12.93
C VAL A 44 10.08 -20.82 14.30
N PRO A 45 11.22 -21.51 14.53
CA PRO A 45 11.43 -22.29 15.75
C PRO A 45 11.34 -21.48 17.05
N GLU A 46 11.88 -20.26 17.07
CA GLU A 46 11.90 -19.40 18.25
C GLU A 46 10.53 -18.84 18.62
N LEU A 47 9.62 -18.78 17.65
CA LEU A 47 8.26 -18.27 17.83
C LEU A 47 7.25 -19.38 18.12
N GLN A 48 7.68 -20.64 18.21
CA GLN A 48 6.81 -21.73 18.66
C GLN A 48 6.30 -21.43 20.08
N GLY A 49 4.98 -21.38 20.26
CA GLY A 49 4.37 -20.98 21.54
C GLY A 49 4.15 -19.48 21.71
N ALA A 50 4.58 -18.63 20.77
CA ALA A 50 4.50 -17.17 20.88
C ALA A 50 3.04 -16.68 20.84
N TYR A 51 2.22 -17.23 19.95
CA TYR A 51 0.81 -16.91 19.88
C TYR A 51 0.06 -17.30 21.17
N GLN A 52 0.37 -18.44 21.76
CA GLN A 52 -0.20 -18.87 23.04
C GLN A 52 0.16 -17.89 24.17
N LYS A 53 1.33 -17.25 24.14
CA LYS A 53 1.69 -16.19 25.09
C LYS A 53 0.86 -14.93 24.89
N VAL A 54 0.52 -14.59 23.64
CA VAL A 54 -0.42 -13.50 23.31
C VAL A 54 -1.80 -13.82 23.87
N GLN A 55 -2.32 -15.00 23.58
CA GLN A 55 -3.62 -15.47 24.06
C GLN A 55 -3.68 -15.45 25.59
N GLN A 56 -2.70 -16.06 26.28
CA GLN A 56 -2.62 -16.08 27.74
C GLN A 56 -2.58 -14.66 28.36
N ARG A 57 -1.86 -13.74 27.71
CA ARG A 57 -1.79 -12.35 28.17
C ARG A 57 -3.16 -11.67 28.13
N PHE A 58 -3.96 -11.95 27.11
CA PHE A 58 -5.30 -11.40 26.96
C PHE A 58 -6.33 -12.13 27.82
N GLU A 59 -6.24 -13.45 27.96
CA GLU A 59 -7.04 -14.22 28.93
C GLU A 59 -6.85 -13.70 30.36
N ASP A 60 -5.61 -13.42 30.78
CA ASP A 60 -5.34 -12.80 32.09
C ASP A 60 -6.08 -11.47 32.27
N VAL A 61 -6.19 -10.68 31.19
CA VAL A 61 -6.90 -9.40 31.21
C VAL A 61 -8.38 -9.65 31.37
N LEU A 62 -8.97 -10.54 30.58
CA LEU A 62 -10.39 -10.90 30.67
C LEU A 62 -10.74 -11.48 32.04
N HIS A 63 -9.89 -12.34 32.57
CA HIS A 63 -10.05 -12.91 33.91
C HIS A 63 -10.05 -11.81 34.99
N LEU A 64 -9.12 -10.84 34.93
CA LEU A 64 -9.15 -9.69 35.83
C LEU A 64 -10.45 -8.89 35.70
N LEU A 65 -10.90 -8.63 34.47
CA LEU A 65 -12.10 -7.85 34.21
C LEU A 65 -13.38 -8.55 34.66
N ALA A 66 -13.42 -9.88 34.66
CA ALA A 66 -14.54 -10.65 35.20
C ALA A 66 -14.75 -10.41 36.71
N TYR A 67 -13.70 -10.05 37.46
CA TYR A 67 -13.79 -9.67 38.88
C TYR A 67 -13.91 -8.16 39.10
N SER A 68 -13.78 -7.36 38.06
CA SER A 68 -13.94 -5.91 38.15
C SER A 68 -15.41 -5.54 38.26
N GLN A 69 -15.74 -4.74 39.27
CA GLN A 69 -17.10 -4.26 39.52
C GLN A 69 -17.31 -2.86 38.95
N LYS A 70 -16.25 -2.05 38.90
CA LYS A 70 -16.34 -0.68 38.40
C LYS A 70 -15.02 -0.20 37.77
N PRO A 71 -15.09 0.72 36.79
CA PRO A 71 -13.91 1.39 36.27
C PRO A 71 -13.06 1.98 37.39
N GLY A 72 -11.75 1.73 37.32
CA GLY A 72 -10.78 2.24 38.29
C GLY A 72 -10.64 1.45 39.61
N ASP A 73 -11.35 0.34 39.78
CA ASP A 73 -11.09 -0.59 40.89
C ASP A 73 -9.73 -1.30 40.75
N PHE A 74 -9.38 -2.14 41.73
CA PHE A 74 -8.09 -2.84 41.75
C PHE A 74 -7.88 -3.76 40.55
N TYR A 75 -8.89 -4.53 40.17
CA TYR A 75 -8.80 -5.48 39.06
C TYR A 75 -8.75 -4.75 37.72
N TYR A 76 -9.56 -3.72 37.54
CA TYR A 76 -9.53 -2.82 36.39
C TYR A 76 -8.15 -2.18 36.20
N LYS A 77 -7.55 -1.64 37.28
CA LYS A 77 -6.21 -1.05 37.23
C LYS A 77 -5.13 -2.07 36.84
N LYS A 78 -5.24 -3.31 37.32
CA LYS A 78 -4.33 -4.40 36.91
C LYS A 78 -4.53 -4.80 35.44
N ALA A 79 -5.76 -4.90 34.98
CA ALA A 79 -6.09 -5.17 33.58
C ALA A 79 -5.52 -4.08 32.66
N LYS A 80 -5.78 -2.80 33.00
CA LYS A 80 -5.22 -1.64 32.30
C LYS A 80 -3.69 -1.64 32.24
N ALA A 81 -3.03 -1.99 33.35
CA ALA A 81 -1.58 -2.08 33.38
C ALA A 81 -1.04 -3.16 32.41
N LYS A 82 -1.79 -4.26 32.22
CA LYS A 82 -1.45 -5.30 31.25
C LYS A 82 -1.66 -4.87 29.79
N LEU A 83 -2.57 -3.93 29.53
CA LEU A 83 -2.85 -3.34 28.21
C LEU A 83 -2.01 -2.08 27.90
N LEU A 84 -1.08 -1.71 28.78
CA LEU A 84 -0.16 -0.60 28.52
C LEU A 84 1.04 -1.11 27.72
N PHE A 85 1.02 -0.84 26.41
CA PHE A 85 2.08 -1.23 25.48
C PHE A 85 2.88 0.00 25.05
N ARG A 86 4.14 0.07 25.49
CA ARG A 86 5.07 1.10 25.01
C ARG A 86 5.68 0.61 23.70
N GLU A 87 5.71 1.49 22.70
CA GLU A 87 6.29 1.25 21.38
C GLU A 87 7.70 0.68 21.48
N LEU A 88 8.01 -0.31 20.63
CA LEU A 88 9.33 -0.90 20.47
C LEU A 88 10.09 -0.19 19.35
N ARG A 89 11.01 0.69 19.73
CA ARG A 89 11.73 1.58 18.80
C ARG A 89 12.69 0.89 17.82
N PHE A 90 12.90 -0.42 17.93
CA PHE A 90 14.01 -1.13 17.27
C PHE A 90 13.57 -2.20 16.25
N ILE A 91 12.27 -2.31 15.98
CA ILE A 91 11.68 -3.26 15.01
C ILE A 91 11.36 -2.59 13.65
N SER A 92 11.30 -1.25 13.58
CA SER A 92 11.13 -0.47 12.33
C SER A 92 9.90 -0.85 11.46
N LEU A 93 8.80 -1.21 12.11
CA LEU A 93 7.51 -1.47 11.47
C LEU A 93 6.52 -0.33 11.78
N GLY A 94 5.55 -0.10 10.89
CA GLY A 94 4.42 0.78 11.16
C GLY A 94 4.18 1.94 10.20
N TYR A 95 3.44 2.94 10.68
CA TYR A 95 3.03 4.12 9.88
C TYR A 95 3.89 5.37 10.05
N SER A 96 4.98 5.35 10.83
CA SER A 96 5.67 6.61 11.16
C SER A 96 6.16 7.32 9.90
N LYS A 97 5.65 8.53 9.70
CA LYS A 97 6.07 9.44 8.63
C LYS A 97 7.22 10.29 9.16
N GLY A 98 8.46 9.96 8.79
CA GLY A 98 9.64 10.80 9.04
C GLY A 98 10.83 10.07 9.66
N GLU A 99 12.01 10.70 9.54
CA GLU A 99 13.28 10.20 10.08
C GLU A 99 13.22 10.00 11.60
N ARG A 100 13.79 8.90 12.10
CA ARG A 100 13.94 8.62 13.56
C ARG A 100 14.49 9.81 14.36
N LYS A 101 15.28 10.71 13.76
CA LYS A 101 15.89 11.89 14.42
C LYS A 101 14.86 12.87 15.02
N ASN A 102 13.68 13.02 14.41
CA ASN A 102 12.69 14.01 14.81
C ASN A 102 11.38 13.40 15.37
N ARG A 103 11.36 12.11 15.70
CA ARG A 103 10.18 11.48 16.31
C ARG A 103 9.99 11.97 17.75
N ALA A 104 8.86 12.63 18.02
CA ALA A 104 8.26 12.55 19.34
C ALA A 104 7.98 11.07 19.62
N LYS A 105 8.27 10.57 20.84
CA LYS A 105 8.06 9.17 21.29
C LYS A 105 6.80 8.61 20.61
N GLY A 106 6.93 7.55 19.81
CA GLY A 106 5.79 7.02 19.07
C GLY A 106 4.71 6.53 20.03
N LYS A 107 3.49 6.60 19.51
CA LYS A 107 2.27 6.43 20.30
C LYS A 107 1.81 4.98 20.17
N GLY A 108 2.55 4.07 20.81
CA GLY A 108 2.01 2.76 21.17
C GLY A 108 0.75 2.93 22.04
N ILE A 109 0.35 1.89 22.76
CA ILE A 109 -0.83 1.96 23.63
C ILE A 109 -0.49 2.68 24.94
N GLY A 110 -0.58 4.01 24.89
CA GLY A 110 -0.43 4.90 26.05
C GLY A 110 -1.63 4.84 27.00
N SER A 111 -1.52 5.49 28.16
CA SER A 111 -2.50 5.39 29.26
C SER A 111 -3.96 5.64 28.86
N LYS A 112 -4.22 6.62 27.97
CA LYS A 112 -5.59 6.92 27.50
C LYS A 112 -6.17 5.76 26.68
N LEU A 113 -5.42 5.27 25.69
CA LEU A 113 -5.84 4.17 24.84
C LEU A 113 -5.94 2.85 25.62
N ALA A 114 -5.01 2.61 26.55
CA ALA A 114 -5.09 1.47 27.44
C ALA A 114 -6.36 1.52 28.29
N ASP A 115 -6.77 2.71 28.75
CA ASP A 115 -8.04 2.88 29.46
C ASP A 115 -9.24 2.56 28.57
N GLN A 116 -9.28 3.10 27.35
CA GLN A 116 -10.34 2.83 26.38
C GLN A 116 -10.47 1.34 26.08
N LEU A 117 -9.35 0.67 25.79
CA LEU A 117 -9.31 -0.79 25.61
C LEU A 117 -9.80 -1.56 26.83
N THR A 118 -9.44 -1.11 28.04
CA THR A 118 -9.86 -1.77 29.28
C THR A 118 -11.36 -1.64 29.48
N THR A 119 -11.93 -0.45 29.21
CA THR A 119 -13.38 -0.22 29.23
C THR A 119 -14.09 -1.13 28.25
N THR A 120 -13.63 -1.18 27.00
CA THR A 120 -14.25 -1.98 25.93
C THR A 120 -14.18 -3.47 26.23
N ALA A 121 -13.03 -3.97 26.69
CA ALA A 121 -12.92 -5.35 27.14
C ALA A 121 -13.83 -5.65 28.34
N ALA A 122 -14.04 -4.70 29.26
CA ALA A 122 -14.94 -4.89 30.40
C ALA A 122 -16.41 -4.95 29.96
N GLU A 123 -16.80 -4.19 28.95
CA GLU A 123 -18.15 -4.25 28.35
C GLU A 123 -18.38 -5.58 27.62
N ILE A 124 -17.39 -6.05 26.85
CA ILE A 124 -17.43 -7.36 26.17
C ILE A 124 -17.57 -8.50 27.19
N VAL A 125 -16.81 -8.45 28.29
CA VAL A 125 -16.90 -9.46 29.36
C VAL A 125 -18.26 -9.44 30.06
N LYS A 126 -18.89 -8.27 30.22
CA LYS A 126 -20.22 -8.14 30.86
C LYS A 126 -21.33 -8.81 30.06
N VAL A 127 -21.24 -8.79 28.73
CA VAL A 127 -22.21 -9.46 27.84
C VAL A 127 -21.92 -10.96 27.68
N GLY A 128 -20.87 -11.46 28.35
CA GLY A 128 -20.57 -12.88 28.47
C GLY A 128 -19.52 -13.41 27.50
N ILE A 129 -18.96 -12.54 26.65
CA ILE A 129 -17.89 -12.90 25.71
C ILE A 129 -16.55 -12.93 26.44
N LYS A 130 -15.83 -14.04 26.32
CA LYS A 130 -14.57 -14.29 27.04
C LYS A 130 -13.43 -14.72 26.12
N ASP A 131 -13.60 -14.55 24.82
CA ASP A 131 -12.59 -14.93 23.84
C ASP A 131 -11.45 -13.89 23.81
N PRO A 132 -10.19 -14.25 24.09
CA PRO A 132 -9.03 -13.35 23.97
C PRO A 132 -8.81 -12.77 22.55
N LYS A 133 -9.31 -13.39 21.48
CA LYS A 133 -9.20 -12.87 20.10
C LYS A 133 -9.94 -11.54 19.90
N ILE A 134 -10.81 -11.14 20.83
CA ILE A 134 -11.43 -9.81 20.83
C ILE A 134 -10.38 -8.68 20.76
N PHE A 135 -9.19 -8.89 21.33
CA PHE A 135 -8.12 -7.87 21.34
C PHE A 135 -7.44 -7.72 19.98
N GLU A 136 -7.56 -8.73 19.12
CA GLU A 136 -7.12 -8.68 17.73
C GLU A 136 -8.17 -7.95 16.86
N LEU A 137 -9.45 -8.08 17.22
CA LEU A 137 -10.57 -7.38 16.57
C LEU A 137 -10.81 -5.97 17.09
N VAL A 138 -10.14 -5.53 18.15
CA VAL A 138 -10.43 -4.23 18.80
C VAL A 138 -10.15 -3.03 17.88
N GLY A 139 -9.38 -3.23 16.81
CA GLY A 139 -9.23 -2.26 15.73
C GLY A 139 -10.53 -1.94 14.98
N LEU A 140 -11.55 -2.80 15.04
CA LEU A 140 -12.90 -2.54 14.52
C LEU A 140 -13.76 -1.75 15.50
N LEU A 141 -13.49 -1.89 16.81
CA LEU A 141 -14.36 -1.38 17.87
C LEU A 141 -13.89 -0.03 18.41
N GLU A 142 -12.58 0.25 18.34
CA GLU A 142 -11.97 1.41 18.99
C GLU A 142 -11.31 2.39 18.02
N GLU A 143 -11.65 3.66 18.21
CA GLU A 143 -11.06 4.75 17.45
C GLU A 143 -9.58 4.95 17.76
N GLY A 144 -8.82 5.18 16.68
CA GLY A 144 -7.38 5.27 16.72
C GLY A 144 -6.65 3.94 16.84
N ILE A 145 -7.31 2.83 17.18
CA ILE A 145 -6.67 1.51 17.20
C ILE A 145 -6.81 0.86 15.83
N GLY A 146 -5.72 0.29 15.34
CA GLY A 146 -5.67 -0.41 14.06
C GLY A 146 -4.44 -1.31 13.99
N ALA A 147 -4.23 -1.91 12.81
CA ALA A 147 -3.16 -2.84 12.47
C ALA A 147 -1.80 -2.55 13.15
N ASP A 148 -1.34 -1.31 13.06
CA ASP A 148 -0.07 -0.83 13.61
C ASP A 148 0.02 -1.00 15.14
N ARG A 149 -1.03 -0.58 15.86
CA ARG A 149 -1.09 -0.74 17.32
C ARG A 149 -1.31 -2.17 17.74
N ILE A 150 -2.02 -2.97 16.94
CA ILE A 150 -2.15 -4.41 17.20
C ILE A 150 -0.78 -5.06 17.09
N SER A 151 -0.03 -4.76 16.03
CA SER A 151 1.36 -5.21 15.85
C SER A 151 2.27 -4.77 16.99
N ASP A 152 2.14 -3.53 17.50
CA ASP A 152 2.85 -3.08 18.70
C ASP A 152 2.54 -3.96 19.94
N MET A 153 1.27 -4.36 20.12
CA MET A 153 0.90 -5.27 21.21
C MET A 153 1.58 -6.62 21.02
N MET A 154 1.48 -7.20 19.82
CA MET A 154 2.08 -8.50 19.48
C MET A 154 3.58 -8.46 19.72
N ALA A 155 4.30 -7.55 19.07
CA ALA A 155 5.74 -7.37 19.19
C ALA A 155 6.20 -7.21 20.64
N ARG A 156 5.43 -6.48 21.46
CA ARG A 156 5.75 -6.27 22.87
C ARG A 156 5.57 -7.53 23.71
N ILE A 157 4.60 -8.37 23.39
CA ILE A 157 4.37 -9.64 24.07
C ILE A 157 5.47 -10.63 23.70
N ILE A 158 5.79 -10.73 22.41
CA ILE A 158 6.72 -11.74 21.85
C ILE A 158 8.17 -11.26 21.72
N ILE A 159 8.54 -10.17 22.40
CA ILE A 159 9.86 -9.56 22.26
C ILE A 159 11.00 -10.51 22.65
N VAL A 160 10.77 -11.46 23.56
CA VAL A 160 11.82 -12.42 23.93
C VAL A 160 12.13 -13.33 22.75
N GLU A 161 11.11 -13.79 22.05
CA GLU A 161 11.17 -14.66 20.89
C GLU A 161 11.84 -13.93 19.72
N LEU A 162 11.52 -12.65 19.51
CA LEU A 162 12.18 -11.82 18.50
C LEU A 162 13.67 -11.59 18.80
N LEU A 163 14.06 -11.46 20.07
CA LEU A 163 15.46 -11.35 20.46
C LEU A 163 16.21 -12.67 20.23
N GLN A 164 15.58 -13.81 20.52
CA GLN A 164 16.15 -15.14 20.25
C GLN A 164 16.32 -15.38 18.75
N PHE A 165 15.31 -15.05 17.95
CA PHE A 165 15.37 -15.09 16.50
C PHE A 165 16.50 -14.20 15.97
N THR A 166 16.58 -12.96 16.46
CA THR A 166 17.65 -12.02 16.06
C THR A 166 19.04 -12.57 16.39
N GLU A 167 19.21 -13.18 17.57
CA GLU A 167 20.47 -13.77 17.99
C GLU A 167 20.88 -14.94 17.09
N ARG A 168 19.95 -15.85 16.74
CA ARG A 168 20.21 -16.95 15.78
C ARG A 168 20.64 -16.41 14.42
N VAL A 169 19.85 -15.50 13.83
CA VAL A 169 20.17 -14.91 12.53
C VAL A 169 21.54 -14.24 12.56
N SER A 170 21.84 -13.53 13.65
CA SER A 170 23.13 -12.86 13.83
C SER A 170 24.30 -13.83 13.96
N GLN A 171 24.10 -14.98 14.61
CA GLN A 171 25.11 -16.03 14.72
C GLN A 171 25.36 -16.71 13.37
N ASN A 172 24.29 -17.05 12.64
CA ASN A 172 24.38 -17.71 11.33
C ASN A 172 25.10 -16.85 10.29
N LEU A 173 24.85 -15.53 10.31
CA LEU A 173 25.48 -14.57 9.41
C LEU A 173 26.78 -13.95 9.96
N GLU A 174 27.29 -14.47 11.08
CA GLU A 174 28.52 -13.99 11.74
C GLU A 174 28.54 -12.46 11.99
N LEU A 175 27.39 -11.88 12.30
CA LEU A 175 27.24 -10.45 12.50
C LEU A 175 27.97 -9.97 13.75
N LYS A 176 28.40 -8.71 13.72
CA LYS A 176 28.92 -8.05 14.92
C LYS A 176 27.79 -7.74 15.90
N THR A 177 27.82 -8.38 17.07
CA THR A 177 26.80 -8.26 18.11
C THR A 177 27.34 -7.69 19.43
N TRP A 178 26.41 -7.25 20.28
CA TRP A 178 26.67 -6.81 21.64
C TRP A 178 25.64 -7.41 22.60
N PRO A 179 26.03 -7.68 23.86
CA PRO A 179 25.10 -8.18 24.86
C PRO A 179 24.08 -7.11 25.25
N ILE A 180 22.80 -7.48 25.25
CA ILE A 180 21.69 -6.68 25.74
C ILE A 180 20.91 -7.48 26.78
N ASP A 181 20.75 -6.92 27.97
CA ASP A 181 19.98 -7.55 29.03
C ASP A 181 18.49 -7.19 28.93
N TYR A 182 17.65 -8.22 28.85
CA TYR A 182 16.20 -8.09 28.87
C TYR A 182 15.56 -9.13 29.78
N LYS A 183 14.81 -8.66 30.79
CA LYS A 183 14.17 -9.50 31.83
C LYS A 183 15.12 -10.52 32.49
N GLY A 184 16.37 -10.12 32.75
CA GLY A 184 17.36 -10.96 33.44
C GLY A 184 18.03 -12.02 32.57
N LYS A 185 17.83 -11.99 31.24
CA LYS A 185 18.60 -12.78 30.27
C LYS A 185 19.37 -11.82 29.36
N SER A 186 20.57 -12.24 28.94
CA SER A 186 21.42 -11.50 28.01
C SER A 186 21.29 -12.09 26.61
N TYR A 187 21.18 -11.25 25.59
CA TYR A 187 21.06 -11.63 24.17
C TYR A 187 22.13 -10.90 23.35
N GLN A 188 22.73 -11.59 22.37
CA GLN A 188 23.70 -11.02 21.43
C GLN A 188 22.98 -10.40 20.23
N ILE A 189 22.96 -9.06 20.18
CA ILE A 189 22.14 -8.31 19.22
C ILE A 189 23.00 -7.30 18.44
N PRO A 190 22.81 -7.16 17.11
CA PRO A 190 23.50 -6.15 16.32
C PRO A 190 23.02 -4.74 16.69
N LEU A 191 23.92 -3.76 16.57
CA LEU A 191 23.64 -2.36 16.89
C LEU A 191 23.84 -1.46 15.68
N THR A 192 23.05 -0.39 15.58
CA THR A 192 23.25 0.66 14.58
C THR A 192 24.58 1.40 14.82
N PRO A 193 25.41 1.64 13.79
CA PRO A 193 26.73 2.24 13.93
C PRO A 193 26.75 3.62 14.60
N GLN A 194 25.78 4.48 14.26
CA GLN A 194 25.78 5.88 14.69
C GLN A 194 25.24 6.06 16.11
N LYS A 195 24.18 5.33 16.47
CA LYS A 195 23.43 5.55 17.73
C LYS A 195 23.56 4.41 18.72
N ARG A 196 24.17 3.29 18.33
CA ARG A 196 24.21 2.05 19.11
C ARG A 196 22.82 1.61 19.57
N GLU A 197 21.79 1.88 18.74
CA GLU A 197 20.43 1.38 18.97
C GLU A 197 20.37 -0.09 18.52
N PRO A 198 19.68 -0.97 19.26
CA PRO A 198 19.51 -2.37 18.87
C PRO A 198 18.78 -2.50 17.52
N ILE A 199 19.18 -3.50 16.74
CA ILE A 199 18.48 -3.95 15.54
C ILE A 199 17.85 -5.29 15.90
N VAL A 200 16.51 -5.35 15.93
CA VAL A 200 15.78 -6.60 16.19
C VAL A 200 15.11 -7.01 14.90
N PHE A 201 15.53 -8.15 14.38
CA PHE A 201 14.94 -8.75 13.19
C PHE A 201 13.57 -9.32 13.51
N VAL A 202 12.67 -9.24 12.53
CA VAL A 202 11.34 -9.85 12.60
C VAL A 202 11.24 -10.86 11.47
N PRO A 203 10.71 -12.07 11.71
CA PRO A 203 10.49 -13.02 10.64
C PRO A 203 9.55 -12.46 9.57
N HIS A 204 9.90 -12.53 8.30
CA HIS A 204 9.02 -12.02 7.24
C HIS A 204 7.72 -12.84 7.12
N GLU A 205 7.72 -14.11 7.56
CA GLU A 205 6.54 -14.99 7.55
C GLU A 205 5.39 -14.53 8.46
N ILE A 206 5.66 -13.72 9.49
CA ILE A 206 4.63 -13.20 10.41
C ILE A 206 4.16 -11.80 10.03
N LEU A 207 4.64 -11.25 8.91
CA LEU A 207 4.42 -9.87 8.51
C LEU A 207 3.46 -9.75 7.33
N ARG A 208 2.67 -8.68 7.36
CA ARG A 208 1.80 -8.26 6.26
C ARG A 208 1.84 -6.76 6.01
N PRO A 209 1.62 -6.32 4.75
CA PRO A 209 1.67 -4.91 4.38
C PRO A 209 0.54 -4.11 5.03
N LEU A 210 0.86 -2.93 5.53
CA LEU A 210 -0.11 -1.94 5.98
C LEU A 210 -0.77 -1.27 4.76
N PRO A 211 -2.11 -1.12 4.75
CA PRO A 211 -2.96 -1.14 5.93
C PRO A 211 -3.54 -2.51 6.36
N ILE A 212 -3.20 -3.60 5.67
CA ILE A 212 -3.96 -4.84 5.77
C ILE A 212 -3.44 -5.67 6.93
N ALA A 213 -3.99 -5.45 8.14
CA ALA A 213 -3.92 -6.45 9.20
C ALA A 213 -4.86 -7.60 8.95
N PHE A 214 -6.14 -7.32 8.81
CA PHE A 214 -7.05 -8.19 8.11
C PHE A 214 -8.06 -7.27 7.46
N ASP A 215 -8.40 -7.54 6.20
CA ASP A 215 -9.52 -6.92 5.46
C ASP A 215 -10.86 -7.34 6.08
N TRP A 216 -11.00 -7.06 7.38
CA TRP A 216 -12.27 -6.80 8.02
C TRP A 216 -12.25 -5.29 8.22
N THR A 217 -12.48 -4.56 7.14
CA THR A 217 -12.85 -3.16 7.23
C THR A 217 -14.28 -3.09 7.77
N ASP A 218 -14.74 -1.92 8.19
CA ASP A 218 -16.18 -1.70 8.45
C ASP A 218 -17.04 -2.24 7.27
N LEU A 219 -16.49 -2.28 6.05
CA LEU A 219 -17.15 -2.79 4.86
C LEU A 219 -17.34 -4.32 4.83
N ASP A 220 -16.48 -5.11 5.46
CA ASP A 220 -16.58 -6.58 5.43
C ASP A 220 -17.58 -7.08 6.47
N VAL A 221 -17.57 -6.47 7.67
CA VAL A 221 -18.65 -6.63 8.65
C VAL A 221 -20.00 -6.22 8.03
N VAL A 222 -20.03 -5.07 7.34
CA VAL A 222 -21.24 -4.61 6.64
C VAL A 222 -21.64 -5.51 5.47
N ARG A 223 -20.69 -6.14 4.75
CA ARG A 223 -21.00 -7.05 3.63
C ARG A 223 -21.62 -8.35 4.12
N VAL A 224 -21.08 -8.91 5.19
CA VAL A 224 -21.52 -10.17 5.79
C VAL A 224 -22.89 -9.99 6.44
N TYR A 225 -23.03 -8.99 7.32
CA TYR A 225 -24.24 -8.81 8.11
C TYR A 225 -25.24 -7.83 7.49
N ASN A 226 -25.13 -7.58 6.18
CA ASN A 226 -25.91 -6.54 5.50
C ASN A 226 -27.42 -6.74 5.61
N ALA A 227 -27.93 -7.95 5.87
CA ALA A 227 -29.37 -8.17 6.04
C ALA A 227 -29.82 -8.00 7.50
N GLU A 228 -29.10 -8.62 8.44
CA GLU A 228 -29.41 -8.60 9.87
C GLU A 228 -29.12 -7.23 10.50
N LEU A 229 -27.97 -6.63 10.21
CA LEU A 229 -27.67 -5.24 10.62
C LEU A 229 -28.69 -4.26 10.05
N ARG A 230 -29.21 -4.51 8.84
CA ARG A 230 -30.26 -3.66 8.25
C ARG A 230 -31.55 -3.78 9.02
N GLU A 231 -31.96 -4.97 9.42
CA GLU A 231 -33.20 -5.18 10.17
C GLU A 231 -33.12 -4.50 11.54
N THR A 232 -32.05 -4.73 12.30
CA THR A 232 -31.82 -4.06 13.60
C THR A 232 -31.71 -2.53 13.47
N LEU A 233 -30.97 -2.02 12.47
CA LEU A 233 -30.83 -0.56 12.26
C LEU A 233 -32.12 0.10 11.76
N ASN A 234 -32.94 -0.61 10.98
CA ASN A 234 -34.23 -0.13 10.50
C ASN A 234 -35.24 -0.06 11.65
N ASP A 235 -35.26 -1.08 12.51
CA ASP A 235 -36.20 -1.20 13.63
C ASP A 235 -35.88 -0.22 14.77
N ASP A 236 -34.60 0.00 15.08
CA ASP A 236 -34.19 0.89 16.18
C ASP A 236 -34.09 2.37 15.81
N ILE A 237 -33.82 2.73 14.54
CA ILE A 237 -33.32 4.09 14.19
C ILE A 237 -33.99 4.72 12.96
N GLY A 238 -34.83 4.02 12.19
CA GLY A 238 -35.58 4.61 11.08
C GLY A 238 -34.69 5.17 9.94
N ILE A 239 -33.49 4.63 9.77
CA ILE A 239 -32.54 5.03 8.72
C ILE A 239 -33.01 4.42 7.38
N THR A 240 -33.39 5.24 6.40
CA THR A 240 -33.88 4.71 5.10
C THR A 240 -32.75 4.19 4.21
N TRP A 241 -33.10 3.28 3.29
CA TRP A 241 -32.18 2.58 2.37
C TRP A 241 -31.19 3.48 1.60
N LYS A 242 -31.53 4.75 1.35
CA LYS A 242 -30.60 5.74 0.74
C LYS A 242 -29.42 6.12 1.64
N ASP A 243 -29.62 6.14 2.96
CA ASP A 243 -28.57 6.38 3.95
C ASP A 243 -27.72 5.12 4.17
N ALA A 244 -28.36 3.94 4.11
CA ALA A 244 -27.71 2.63 4.12
C ALA A 244 -26.98 2.25 2.80
N THR A 245 -27.15 2.99 1.71
CA THR A 245 -26.27 2.84 0.53
C THR A 245 -25.01 3.71 0.62
N ASN A 246 -24.94 4.64 1.58
CA ASN A 246 -23.80 5.50 1.87
C ASN A 246 -23.07 5.07 3.18
N LEU A 247 -22.94 3.76 3.42
CA LEU A 247 -22.42 3.13 4.64
C LEU A 247 -20.90 3.26 4.90
N ARG A 248 -20.20 4.20 4.23
CA ARG A 248 -18.90 4.73 4.71
C ARG A 248 -19.02 5.55 6.02
N LYS A 249 -20.16 5.43 6.74
CA LYS A 249 -20.61 6.34 7.80
C LYS A 249 -21.02 5.64 9.11
N ILE A 250 -20.95 4.31 9.23
CA ILE A 250 -21.09 3.69 10.57
C ILE A 250 -19.77 3.94 11.31
N SER A 251 -19.83 4.63 12.45
CA SER A 251 -18.66 4.80 13.31
C SER A 251 -18.33 3.49 14.02
N LYS A 252 -17.05 3.27 14.34
CA LYS A 252 -16.62 2.12 15.16
C LYS A 252 -17.40 2.00 16.47
N GLU A 253 -17.74 3.14 17.06
CA GLU A 253 -18.55 3.21 18.28
C GLU A 253 -19.96 2.66 18.07
N LYS A 254 -20.59 2.98 16.93
CA LYS A 254 -21.90 2.43 16.60
C LYS A 254 -21.84 0.93 16.29
N LEU A 255 -20.80 0.49 15.61
CA LEU A 255 -20.59 -0.94 15.36
C LEU A 255 -20.42 -1.71 16.67
N LYS A 256 -19.62 -1.16 17.59
CA LYS A 256 -19.42 -1.72 18.93
C LYS A 256 -20.73 -1.83 19.71
N GLU A 257 -21.60 -0.81 19.69
CA GLU A 257 -22.91 -0.87 20.33
C GLU A 257 -23.75 -2.05 19.82
N ILE A 258 -23.78 -2.26 18.50
CA ILE A 258 -24.58 -3.33 17.88
C ILE A 258 -24.03 -4.70 18.25
N LEU A 259 -22.70 -4.89 18.14
CA LEU A 259 -22.04 -6.15 18.48
C LEU A 259 -22.16 -6.48 19.98
N LEU A 260 -22.22 -5.48 20.87
CA LEU A 260 -22.45 -5.70 22.30
C LEU A 260 -23.92 -5.99 22.63
N ALA A 261 -24.87 -5.56 21.79
CA ALA A 261 -26.29 -5.82 21.99
C ALA A 261 -26.68 -7.23 21.52
N ASP A 262 -26.00 -7.76 20.50
CA ASP A 262 -26.26 -9.08 19.93
C ASP A 262 -25.04 -9.99 20.06
N ARG A 263 -25.16 -10.97 20.97
CA ARG A 263 -24.08 -11.93 21.23
C ARG A 263 -23.87 -12.88 20.06
N ASP A 264 -24.93 -13.33 19.40
CA ASP A 264 -24.82 -14.30 18.31
C ASP A 264 -24.07 -13.66 17.14
N LEU A 265 -24.34 -12.38 16.88
CA LEU A 265 -23.60 -11.57 15.91
C LEU A 265 -22.10 -11.46 16.25
N PHE A 266 -21.76 -11.30 17.53
CA PHE A 266 -20.36 -11.24 17.96
C PHE A 266 -19.66 -12.61 17.85
N ASP A 267 -20.31 -13.68 18.28
CA ASP A 267 -19.76 -15.04 18.22
C ASP A 267 -19.57 -15.48 16.76
N ASP A 268 -20.45 -15.07 15.84
CA ASP A 268 -20.27 -15.27 14.41
C ASP A 268 -19.11 -14.42 13.85
N LEU A 269 -18.95 -13.16 14.29
CA LEU A 269 -17.80 -12.33 13.89
C LEU A 269 -16.47 -13.00 14.27
N LEU A 270 -16.39 -13.59 15.46
CA LEU A 270 -15.23 -14.37 15.90
C LEU A 270 -15.02 -15.60 15.02
N THR A 271 -16.08 -16.37 14.75
CA THR A 271 -16.03 -17.57 13.89
C THR A 271 -15.50 -17.23 12.50
N GLN A 272 -15.99 -16.16 11.88
CA GLN A 272 -15.55 -15.76 10.56
C GLN A 272 -14.14 -15.15 10.56
N TYR A 273 -13.76 -14.46 11.64
CA TYR A 273 -12.39 -14.00 11.85
C TYR A 273 -11.41 -15.19 11.88
N GLU A 274 -11.74 -16.25 12.60
CA GLU A 274 -10.91 -17.47 12.68
C GLU A 274 -10.81 -18.22 11.35
N ALA A 275 -11.90 -18.29 10.59
CA ALA A 275 -11.94 -18.99 9.31
C ALA A 275 -11.09 -18.32 8.22
N LYS A 276 -10.64 -17.08 8.43
CA LYS A 276 -9.91 -16.31 7.42
C LYS A 276 -8.54 -16.93 7.12
N PRO A 277 -8.18 -17.10 5.83
CA PRO A 277 -6.88 -17.64 5.48
C PRO A 277 -5.75 -16.71 5.91
N ALA A 278 -4.73 -17.31 6.50
CA ALA A 278 -3.49 -16.65 6.86
C ALA A 278 -2.51 -16.81 5.69
N THR A 279 -2.76 -16.10 4.58
CA THR A 279 -1.83 -16.07 3.45
C THR A 279 -0.65 -15.15 3.78
N PRO A 280 0.59 -15.64 3.70
CA PRO A 280 1.78 -14.79 3.82
C PRO A 280 1.85 -13.75 2.70
N TYR A 281 2.56 -12.66 2.93
CA TYR A 281 2.88 -11.70 1.87
C TYR A 281 3.91 -12.30 0.91
N ASP A 282 3.69 -12.10 -0.39
CA ASP A 282 4.67 -12.46 -1.40
C ASP A 282 5.74 -11.35 -1.50
N TYR A 283 6.86 -11.57 -0.80
CA TYR A 283 8.01 -10.68 -0.79
C TYR A 283 8.78 -10.69 -2.10
N GLU A 284 8.62 -11.75 -2.90
CA GLU A 284 9.29 -11.84 -4.18
C GLU A 284 8.59 -10.93 -5.20
N SER A 285 7.27 -11.04 -5.35
CA SER A 285 6.52 -10.19 -6.29
C SER A 285 6.22 -8.78 -5.76
N ASP A 286 6.32 -8.56 -4.44
CA ASP A 286 6.05 -7.29 -3.74
C ASP A 286 4.83 -6.54 -4.33
N PRO A 287 3.63 -7.14 -4.32
CA PRO A 287 2.46 -6.63 -5.05
C PRO A 287 1.99 -5.26 -4.53
N ASP A 288 2.26 -4.93 -3.26
CA ASP A 288 1.96 -3.60 -2.70
C ASP A 288 3.11 -2.59 -2.91
N GLY A 289 4.27 -3.07 -3.37
CA GLY A 289 5.42 -2.24 -3.72
C GLY A 289 6.08 -1.61 -2.50
N GLY A 290 6.03 -2.31 -1.35
CA GLY A 290 6.52 -1.80 -0.07
C GLY A 290 8.05 -1.78 0.02
N LEU A 291 8.74 -2.54 -0.83
CA LEU A 291 10.18 -2.80 -0.80
C LEU A 291 10.86 -2.47 -2.12
N ILE A 292 10.21 -2.78 -3.25
CA ILE A 292 10.76 -2.68 -4.61
C ILE A 292 11.14 -1.25 -4.97
N TRP A 293 10.39 -0.25 -4.49
CA TRP A 293 10.66 1.17 -4.73
C TRP A 293 12.08 1.58 -4.32
N TYR A 294 12.64 0.94 -3.29
CA TYR A 294 13.95 1.27 -2.76
C TYR A 294 15.05 0.77 -3.68
N ARG A 295 14.99 -0.52 -4.05
CA ARG A 295 15.93 -1.14 -4.99
C ARG A 295 15.90 -0.39 -6.33
N LEU A 296 14.70 -0.13 -6.84
CA LEU A 296 14.51 0.65 -8.06
C LEU A 296 15.11 2.06 -7.93
N ALA A 297 14.88 2.76 -6.83
CA ALA A 297 15.44 4.10 -6.66
C ALA A 297 16.98 4.10 -6.65
N GLU A 298 17.62 3.09 -6.08
CA GLU A 298 19.07 2.92 -6.07
C GLU A 298 19.60 2.66 -7.49
N GLU A 299 19.08 1.63 -8.15
CA GLU A 299 19.46 1.24 -9.51
C GLU A 299 19.27 2.40 -10.50
N TRP A 300 18.15 3.11 -10.39
CA TRP A 300 17.84 4.22 -11.28
C TRP A 300 18.64 5.48 -10.97
N ALA A 301 18.96 5.75 -9.72
CA ALA A 301 19.84 6.86 -9.37
C ALA A 301 21.28 6.62 -9.88
N GLU A 302 21.74 5.37 -9.87
CA GLU A 302 23.03 4.97 -10.42
C GLU A 302 23.04 5.01 -11.95
N LYS A 303 21.99 4.47 -12.59
CA LYS A 303 21.84 4.47 -14.06
C LYS A 303 21.63 5.88 -14.63
N TYR A 304 20.93 6.75 -13.91
CA TYR A 304 20.58 8.10 -14.33
C TYR A 304 20.97 9.15 -13.28
N PRO A 305 22.28 9.39 -13.07
CA PRO A 305 22.73 10.36 -12.09
C PRO A 305 22.25 11.77 -12.45
N ALA A 306 21.70 12.49 -11.48
CA ALA A 306 21.37 13.90 -11.65
C ALA A 306 22.64 14.74 -11.51
N LEU A 307 23.20 15.18 -12.64
CA LEU A 307 24.27 16.18 -12.66
C LEU A 307 23.68 17.54 -12.26
N LEU A 308 23.82 17.92 -10.99
CA LEU A 308 23.50 19.25 -10.51
C LEU A 308 24.81 20.03 -10.42
N ASP A 309 24.83 21.27 -10.89
CA ASP A 309 26.02 22.11 -10.81
C ASP A 309 26.41 22.37 -9.34
N ASP A 310 27.70 22.65 -9.11
CA ASP A 310 28.19 23.04 -7.79
C ASP A 310 27.40 24.24 -7.25
N ILE A 311 26.68 24.02 -6.14
CA ILE A 311 25.95 25.07 -5.44
C ILE A 311 26.97 25.93 -4.66
N ALA A 312 27.56 26.90 -5.36
CA ALA A 312 28.53 27.83 -4.78
C ALA A 312 27.88 28.86 -3.83
N VAL A 313 26.63 29.25 -4.10
CA VAL A 313 25.88 30.24 -3.32
C VAL A 313 24.57 29.60 -2.81
N VAL A 314 24.33 29.68 -1.51
CA VAL A 314 23.15 29.08 -0.87
C VAL A 314 22.09 30.15 -0.60
N THR A 315 21.15 30.32 -1.53
CA THR A 315 19.92 31.11 -1.35
C THR A 315 18.68 30.24 -1.53
N PRO A 316 17.51 30.65 -1.01
CA PRO A 316 16.25 29.95 -1.26
C PRO A 316 15.99 29.70 -2.74
N GLU A 317 16.26 30.68 -3.59
CA GLU A 317 16.02 30.65 -5.03
C GLU A 317 16.91 29.61 -5.72
N VAL A 318 18.20 29.56 -5.37
CA VAL A 318 19.13 28.56 -5.93
C VAL A 318 18.73 27.15 -5.48
N ILE A 319 18.36 26.96 -4.21
CA ILE A 319 17.90 25.65 -3.74
C ILE A 319 16.58 25.26 -4.42
N HIS A 320 15.70 26.20 -4.70
CA HIS A 320 14.49 25.95 -5.46
C HIS A 320 14.77 25.53 -6.90
N GLU A 321 15.66 26.21 -7.62
CA GLU A 321 16.08 25.77 -8.96
C GLU A 321 16.67 24.35 -8.97
N VAL A 322 17.46 24.01 -7.95
CA VAL A 322 18.02 22.65 -7.81
C VAL A 322 16.92 21.63 -7.56
N VAL A 323 15.93 21.94 -6.71
CA VAL A 323 14.80 21.05 -6.44
C VAL A 323 13.90 20.89 -7.67
N VAL A 324 13.69 21.97 -8.43
CA VAL A 324 12.98 21.93 -9.71
C VAL A 324 13.72 21.06 -10.71
N ARG A 325 15.05 21.12 -10.78
CA ARG A 325 15.87 20.19 -11.60
C ARG A 325 15.69 18.73 -11.18
N ILE A 326 15.68 18.43 -9.87
CA ILE A 326 15.38 17.09 -9.36
C ILE A 326 13.99 16.62 -9.81
N CYS A 327 12.98 17.49 -9.71
CA CYS A 327 11.61 17.18 -10.13
C CYS A 327 11.49 16.97 -11.65
N ASN A 328 12.17 17.82 -12.44
CA ASN A 328 12.24 17.69 -13.90
C ASN A 328 12.93 16.38 -14.31
N HIS A 329 14.04 16.01 -13.65
CA HIS A 329 14.72 14.77 -13.94
C HIS A 329 13.84 13.56 -13.62
N PHE A 330 13.14 13.57 -12.48
CA PHE A 330 12.15 12.54 -12.16
C PHE A 330 11.02 12.47 -13.21
N GLY A 331 10.51 13.63 -13.66
CA GLY A 331 9.52 13.72 -14.73
C GLY A 331 10.00 13.11 -16.04
N ARG A 332 11.24 13.42 -16.46
CA ARG A 332 11.89 12.82 -17.64
C ARG A 332 11.96 11.30 -17.52
N LEU A 333 12.35 10.78 -16.35
CA LEU A 333 12.44 9.34 -16.12
C LEU A 333 11.07 8.65 -16.28
N LEU A 334 9.99 9.30 -15.84
CA LEU A 334 8.62 8.80 -16.02
C LEU A 334 8.18 8.78 -17.48
N GLU A 335 8.43 9.87 -18.21
CA GLU A 335 7.91 10.08 -19.57
C GLU A 335 8.73 9.36 -20.64
N HIS A 336 10.05 9.26 -20.45
CA HIS A 336 10.99 8.90 -21.52
C HIS A 336 11.89 7.71 -21.19
N ASP A 337 12.20 7.44 -19.92
CA ASP A 337 13.18 6.40 -19.59
C ASP A 337 12.55 5.10 -19.05
N GLY A 338 11.21 5.03 -18.92
CA GLY A 338 10.48 3.82 -18.54
C GLY A 338 10.04 3.72 -17.08
N LEU A 339 10.33 4.73 -16.24
CA LEU A 339 10.06 4.66 -14.79
C LEU A 339 8.55 4.55 -14.48
N SER A 340 7.69 5.04 -15.40
CA SER A 340 6.23 4.98 -15.25
C SER A 340 5.67 3.56 -15.22
N VAL A 341 6.38 2.56 -15.76
CA VAL A 341 6.00 1.13 -15.70
C VAL A 341 5.78 0.69 -14.26
N PHE A 342 6.67 1.08 -13.36
CA PHE A 342 6.62 0.70 -11.95
C PHE A 342 5.50 1.37 -11.17
N LEU A 343 4.81 2.36 -11.74
CA LEU A 343 3.60 2.93 -11.13
C LEU A 343 2.40 1.97 -11.22
N PHE A 344 2.51 0.90 -11.99
CA PHE A 344 1.47 -0.10 -12.19
C PHE A 344 1.93 -1.46 -11.62
N ASN A 345 0.94 -2.27 -11.21
CA ASN A 345 1.11 -3.68 -10.89
C ASN A 345 1.13 -4.50 -12.19
N ASP A 346 1.54 -5.77 -12.09
CA ASP A 346 1.60 -6.69 -13.23
C ASP A 346 0.21 -6.91 -13.89
N ASP A 347 -0.87 -6.73 -13.12
CA ASP A 347 -2.25 -6.77 -13.62
C ASP A 347 -2.72 -5.47 -14.31
N GLY A 348 -1.81 -4.50 -14.50
CA GLY A 348 -2.06 -3.19 -15.08
C GLY A 348 -2.77 -2.21 -14.15
N ARG A 349 -3.02 -2.57 -12.88
CA ARG A 349 -3.64 -1.65 -11.92
C ARG A 349 -2.62 -0.64 -11.41
N LEU A 350 -3.01 0.63 -11.37
CA LEU A 350 -2.18 1.70 -10.80
C LEU A 350 -1.94 1.47 -9.30
N ARG A 351 -0.67 1.39 -8.88
CA ARG A 351 -0.25 1.36 -7.47
C ARG A 351 -0.72 2.63 -6.76
N ARG A 352 -0.92 2.58 -5.44
CA ARG A 352 -1.41 3.73 -4.66
C ARG A 352 -0.45 4.93 -4.75
N GLU A 353 -0.96 6.17 -4.64
CA GLU A 353 -0.13 7.42 -4.61
C GLU A 353 1.00 7.39 -3.56
N GLY A 354 0.86 6.55 -2.52
CA GLY A 354 1.95 6.28 -1.58
C GLY A 354 3.22 5.71 -2.23
N TYR A 355 3.07 4.86 -3.25
CA TYR A 355 4.18 4.24 -3.97
C TYR A 355 4.98 5.27 -4.76
N ALA A 356 4.33 6.09 -5.60
CA ALA A 356 5.03 7.13 -6.37
C ALA A 356 5.76 8.14 -5.47
N ARG A 357 5.21 8.44 -4.29
CA ARG A 357 5.90 9.26 -3.28
C ARG A 357 7.17 8.59 -2.77
N LEU A 358 7.15 7.29 -2.50
CA LEU A 358 8.33 6.55 -2.05
C LEU A 358 9.37 6.45 -3.18
N LEU A 359 8.92 6.21 -4.42
CA LEU A 359 9.80 6.19 -5.58
C LEU A 359 10.50 7.53 -5.81
N PHE A 360 9.75 8.64 -5.77
CA PHE A 360 10.33 9.99 -5.80
C PHE A 360 11.30 10.21 -4.64
N TYR A 361 10.92 9.80 -3.42
CA TYR A 361 11.76 9.96 -2.23
C TYR A 361 13.11 9.25 -2.35
N GLY A 362 13.13 8.01 -2.83
CA GLY A 362 14.38 7.25 -3.01
C GLY A 362 15.32 7.95 -3.99
N LEU A 363 14.81 8.34 -5.17
CA LEU A 363 15.60 9.05 -6.19
C LEU A 363 16.07 10.42 -5.69
N ALA A 364 15.15 11.20 -5.10
CA ALA A 364 15.48 12.52 -4.58
C ALA A 364 16.50 12.45 -3.44
N ASP A 365 16.47 11.42 -2.58
CA ASP A 365 17.48 11.24 -1.53
C ASP A 365 18.86 10.98 -2.15
N ALA A 366 18.96 10.11 -3.16
CA ALA A 366 20.22 9.84 -3.84
C ALA A 366 20.81 11.12 -4.46
N TYR A 367 19.99 11.90 -5.17
CA TYR A 367 20.40 13.17 -5.76
C TYR A 367 20.74 14.23 -4.70
N CYS A 368 19.97 14.31 -3.60
CA CYS A 368 20.27 15.24 -2.51
C CYS A 368 21.61 14.92 -1.85
N ARG A 369 21.93 13.64 -1.63
CA ARG A 369 23.20 13.21 -1.03
C ARG A 369 24.40 13.53 -1.90
N ALA A 370 24.29 13.27 -3.21
CA ALA A 370 25.34 13.62 -4.17
C ALA A 370 25.65 15.12 -4.17
N ASN A 371 24.67 15.96 -3.77
CA ASN A 371 24.75 17.41 -3.86
C ASN A 371 24.75 18.14 -2.49
N ASN A 372 24.99 17.38 -1.40
CA ASN A 372 25.05 17.90 -0.02
C ASN A 372 23.79 18.71 0.38
N LEU A 373 22.62 18.15 0.09
CA LEU A 373 21.30 18.65 0.49
C LEU A 373 20.67 17.75 1.56
N ASP A 374 19.92 18.36 2.48
CA ASP A 374 19.10 17.66 3.46
C ASP A 374 17.70 17.43 2.90
N LEU A 375 17.24 16.17 2.91
CA LEU A 375 15.90 15.78 2.49
C LEU A 375 15.18 15.17 3.69
N SER A 376 14.02 15.73 4.04
CA SER A 376 13.18 15.19 5.12
C SER A 376 11.71 15.16 4.72
N LEU A 377 10.97 14.22 5.33
CA LEU A 377 9.53 14.14 5.19
C LEU A 377 8.85 15.06 6.21
N GLU A 378 8.11 16.05 5.73
CA GLU A 378 7.26 16.89 6.57
C GLU A 378 5.78 16.50 6.40
N ALA A 379 5.24 15.91 7.46
CA ALA A 379 3.83 15.55 7.55
C ALA A 379 3.14 16.37 8.66
N LYS A 380 2.88 17.66 8.44
CA LYS A 380 2.01 18.44 9.35
C LYS A 380 1.19 19.53 8.63
N TRP A 381 -0.12 19.29 8.56
CA TRP A 381 -1.27 20.10 9.02
C TRP A 381 -2.52 19.60 8.27
N GLY A 382 -3.55 19.18 9.01
CA GLY A 382 -4.71 18.47 8.42
C GLY A 382 -4.36 17.07 7.88
N ARG A 383 -5.36 16.28 7.51
CA ARG A 383 -5.20 14.85 7.13
C ARG A 383 -4.59 14.63 5.72
N GLU A 384 -4.25 15.68 4.95
CA GLU A 384 -4.31 15.55 3.48
C GLU A 384 -3.04 15.90 2.66
N LEU A 385 -2.15 16.80 3.12
CA LEU A 385 -0.96 17.18 2.34
C LEU A 385 0.34 16.64 2.96
N VAL A 386 1.00 15.72 2.26
CA VAL A 386 2.31 15.14 2.63
C VAL A 386 3.37 15.74 1.71
N MET A 387 4.45 16.28 2.29
CA MET A 387 5.47 17.00 1.53
C MET A 387 6.88 16.62 1.94
N PHE A 388 7.79 16.70 0.98
CA PHE A 388 9.22 16.59 1.19
C PHE A 388 9.81 17.96 1.40
N LYS A 389 10.58 18.18 2.45
CA LYS A 389 11.43 19.37 2.60
C LYS A 389 12.83 19.03 2.12
N ILE A 390 13.30 19.78 1.13
CA ILE A 390 14.69 19.76 0.69
C ILE A 390 15.32 21.09 1.12
N SER A 391 16.51 21.04 1.71
CA SER A 391 17.15 22.25 2.22
C SER A 391 18.67 22.19 2.21
N ARG A 392 19.29 23.37 2.25
CA ARG A 392 20.71 23.54 2.58
C ARG A 392 20.83 24.61 3.65
N GLY A 393 20.89 24.15 4.91
CA GLY A 393 20.82 25.04 6.08
C GLY A 393 19.39 25.53 6.38
N PHE A 394 19.26 26.45 7.33
CA PHE A 394 17.95 26.82 7.90
C PHE A 394 17.08 27.68 6.97
N ARG A 395 17.70 28.60 6.21
CA ARG A 395 16.98 29.61 5.43
C ARG A 395 16.61 29.16 4.01
N ALA A 396 17.42 28.29 3.41
CA ALA A 396 17.20 27.81 2.05
C ALA A 396 16.47 26.46 2.10
N ARG A 397 15.14 26.52 2.10
CA ARG A 397 14.25 25.35 2.20
C ARG A 397 13.16 25.41 1.13
N VAL A 398 12.87 24.25 0.56
CA VAL A 398 11.88 24.06 -0.50
C VAL A 398 11.04 22.84 -0.17
N PHE A 399 9.74 22.94 -0.42
CA PHE A 399 8.80 21.86 -0.15
C PHE A 399 8.29 21.26 -1.46
N VAL A 400 8.25 19.93 -1.57
CA VAL A 400 7.72 19.23 -2.74
C VAL A 400 6.52 18.39 -2.33
N ALA A 401 5.37 18.63 -2.94
CA ALA A 401 4.19 17.77 -2.83
C ALA A 401 4.09 16.91 -4.10
N VAL A 402 4.04 15.57 -3.96
CA VAL A 402 3.89 14.65 -5.09
C VAL A 402 2.48 14.07 -5.07
N LYS A 403 1.76 14.20 -6.19
CA LYS A 403 0.33 13.87 -6.31
C LYS A 403 0.00 13.17 -7.62
N TYR A 404 -0.98 12.27 -7.59
CA TYR A 404 -1.57 11.73 -8.81
C TYR A 404 -2.69 12.61 -9.32
N SER A 405 -2.84 12.70 -10.65
CA SER A 405 -3.99 13.40 -11.26
C SER A 405 -5.35 12.77 -10.91
N ARG A 406 -5.38 11.47 -10.55
CA ARG A 406 -6.58 10.76 -10.06
C ARG A 406 -6.97 11.07 -8.61
N ASN A 407 -6.18 11.87 -7.89
CA ASN A 407 -6.49 12.21 -6.51
C ASN A 407 -7.76 13.07 -6.44
N GLY A 408 -8.81 12.57 -5.79
CA GLY A 408 -10.09 13.27 -5.67
C GLY A 408 -10.03 14.61 -4.94
N HIS A 409 -8.97 14.85 -4.18
CA HIS A 409 -8.72 16.08 -3.43
C HIS A 409 -7.60 16.94 -4.06
N LEU A 410 -7.17 16.64 -5.29
CA LEU A 410 -6.00 17.27 -5.92
C LEU A 410 -6.09 18.81 -5.95
N VAL A 411 -7.24 19.35 -6.36
CA VAL A 411 -7.47 20.80 -6.49
C VAL A 411 -7.56 21.45 -5.10
N GLN A 412 -8.35 20.87 -4.20
CA GLN A 412 -8.48 21.32 -2.81
C GLN A 412 -7.13 21.37 -2.09
N GLN A 413 -6.28 20.37 -2.30
CA GLN A 413 -4.95 20.31 -1.70
C GLN A 413 -3.97 21.31 -2.31
N TYR A 414 -4.14 21.69 -3.58
CA TYR A 414 -3.38 22.76 -4.21
C TYR A 414 -3.80 24.13 -3.68
N GLU A 415 -5.11 24.36 -3.50
CA GLU A 415 -5.65 25.55 -2.85
C GLU A 415 -5.09 25.70 -1.42
N THR A 416 -5.14 24.62 -0.64
CA THR A 416 -4.51 24.56 0.69
C THR A 416 -3.01 24.88 0.64
N ALA A 417 -2.30 24.45 -0.41
CA ALA A 417 -0.88 24.76 -0.59
C ALA A 417 -0.62 26.24 -0.90
N ILE A 418 -1.53 26.92 -1.62
CA ILE A 418 -1.49 28.37 -1.86
C ILE A 418 -1.75 29.12 -0.54
N GLU A 419 -2.79 28.75 0.20
CA GLU A 419 -3.14 29.41 1.48
C GLU A 419 -2.00 29.34 2.49
N HIS A 420 -1.30 28.20 2.56
CA HIS A 420 -0.19 28.00 3.48
C HIS A 420 1.17 28.45 2.95
N TYR A 421 1.23 29.00 1.73
CA TYR A 421 2.49 29.44 1.12
C TYR A 421 3.21 30.48 1.99
N HIS A 422 2.47 31.47 2.55
CA HIS A 422 3.05 32.55 3.37
C HIS A 422 3.60 32.10 4.73
N TRP A 423 3.12 30.99 5.29
CA TRP A 423 3.57 30.48 6.60
C TRP A 423 4.91 29.75 6.53
N ARG A 424 5.31 29.35 5.32
CA ARG A 424 6.58 28.70 5.06
C ARG A 424 7.48 29.76 4.47
N GLU A 425 8.48 30.23 5.22
CA GLU A 425 9.54 31.09 4.64
C GLU A 425 10.40 30.22 3.68
N GLY A 426 9.81 29.68 2.61
CA GLY A 426 10.37 28.65 1.73
C GLY A 426 9.43 28.33 0.56
N GLN A 427 10.01 28.12 -0.62
CA GLN A 427 9.27 27.91 -1.86
C GLN A 427 8.61 26.52 -1.90
N THR A 428 7.55 26.35 -2.68
CA THR A 428 6.82 25.08 -2.78
C THR A 428 6.68 24.64 -4.24
N VAL A 429 7.00 23.38 -4.53
CA VAL A 429 6.76 22.68 -5.79
C VAL A 429 5.59 21.71 -5.62
N TYR A 430 4.63 21.75 -6.54
CA TYR A 430 3.51 20.82 -6.60
C TYR A 430 3.66 19.94 -7.84
N LEU A 431 4.22 18.75 -7.63
CA LEU A 431 4.54 17.76 -8.66
C LEU A 431 3.35 16.82 -8.89
N VAL A 432 2.72 16.93 -10.05
CA VAL A 432 1.57 16.11 -10.45
C VAL A 432 2.00 15.07 -11.48
N ILE A 433 1.75 13.81 -11.17
CA ILE A 433 1.94 12.69 -12.10
C ILE A 433 0.57 12.38 -12.72
N GLN A 434 0.44 12.59 -14.02
CA GLN A 434 -0.77 12.31 -14.76
C GLN A 434 -0.95 10.79 -14.91
N THR A 435 -2.03 10.26 -14.32
CA THR A 435 -2.35 8.82 -14.30
C THR A 435 -3.71 8.51 -14.93
N ALA A 436 -4.36 9.52 -15.52
CA ALA A 436 -5.64 9.39 -16.20
C ALA A 436 -5.69 10.26 -17.46
N LYS A 437 -6.53 9.86 -18.42
CA LYS A 437 -6.81 10.63 -19.65
C LYS A 437 -7.66 11.88 -19.39
N SER A 438 -8.37 11.96 -18.26
CA SER A 438 -9.24 13.10 -17.94
C SER A 438 -8.42 14.37 -17.68
N GLU A 439 -8.57 15.36 -18.55
CA GLU A 439 -7.86 16.64 -18.48
C GLU A 439 -8.56 17.67 -17.57
N GLY A 440 -9.84 17.48 -17.25
CA GLY A 440 -10.63 18.49 -16.52
C GLY A 440 -10.04 18.91 -15.17
N THR A 441 -9.52 17.95 -14.39
CA THR A 441 -8.87 18.24 -13.10
C THR A 441 -7.54 19.00 -13.28
N LEU A 442 -6.77 18.68 -14.32
CA LEU A 442 -5.52 19.37 -14.63
C LEU A 442 -5.77 20.78 -15.17
N ALA A 443 -6.81 20.96 -15.97
CA ALA A 443 -7.27 22.27 -16.41
C ALA A 443 -7.70 23.13 -15.21
N ALA A 444 -8.51 22.58 -14.29
CA ALA A 444 -8.91 23.27 -13.06
C ALA A 444 -7.71 23.71 -12.20
N LEU A 445 -6.67 22.88 -12.07
CA LEU A 445 -5.42 23.26 -11.39
C LEU A 445 -4.70 24.43 -12.09
N LYS A 446 -4.60 24.39 -13.43
CA LYS A 446 -3.97 25.47 -14.21
C LYS A 446 -4.75 26.78 -14.07
N THR A 447 -6.08 26.72 -14.13
CA THR A 447 -6.96 27.87 -13.89
C THR A 447 -6.78 28.44 -12.49
N LEU A 448 -6.84 27.60 -11.45
CA LEU A 448 -6.65 28.02 -10.06
C LEU A 448 -5.27 28.69 -9.84
N LYS A 449 -4.21 28.16 -10.48
CA LYS A 449 -2.88 28.80 -10.47
C LYS A 449 -2.91 30.18 -11.12
N GLN A 450 -3.51 30.31 -12.30
CA GLN A 450 -3.59 31.57 -13.04
C GLN A 450 -4.40 32.63 -12.28
N GLU A 451 -5.54 32.25 -11.71
CA GLU A 451 -6.38 33.12 -10.88
C GLU A 451 -5.62 33.62 -9.63
N ALA A 452 -4.96 32.71 -8.90
CA ALA A 452 -4.16 33.10 -7.74
C ALA A 452 -2.97 34.02 -8.10
N GLN A 453 -2.33 33.80 -9.26
CA GLN A 453 -1.28 34.69 -9.78
C GLN A 453 -1.84 36.07 -10.15
N ALA A 454 -3.00 36.13 -10.78
CA ALA A 454 -3.67 37.38 -11.12
C ALA A 454 -4.05 38.19 -9.86
N ASP A 455 -4.40 37.50 -8.77
CA ASP A 455 -4.65 38.08 -7.45
C ASP A 455 -3.37 38.54 -6.72
N GLY A 456 -2.18 38.36 -7.31
CA GLY A 456 -0.89 38.67 -6.68
C GLY A 456 -0.53 37.75 -5.51
N LYS A 457 -1.20 36.61 -5.35
CA LYS A 457 -0.88 35.61 -4.33
C LYS A 457 0.35 34.82 -4.77
N PRO A 458 1.27 34.47 -3.86
CA PRO A 458 2.33 33.56 -4.19
C PRO A 458 1.75 32.16 -4.43
N VAL A 459 2.21 31.50 -5.48
CA VAL A 459 1.71 30.19 -5.90
C VAL A 459 2.82 29.15 -5.88
N PRO A 460 2.53 27.89 -5.55
CA PRO A 460 3.45 26.79 -5.77
C PRO A 460 3.86 26.67 -7.24
N GLU A 461 5.09 26.24 -7.48
CA GLU A 461 5.53 25.82 -8.81
C GLU A 461 4.83 24.51 -9.19
N LEU A 462 3.83 24.62 -10.06
CA LEU A 462 3.10 23.47 -10.59
C LEU A 462 3.89 22.80 -11.73
N LEU A 463 4.33 21.57 -11.51
CA LEU A 463 4.95 20.69 -12.50
C LEU A 463 4.00 19.51 -12.79
N ILE A 464 3.78 19.19 -14.06
CA ILE A 464 2.89 18.11 -14.48
C ILE A 464 3.65 17.24 -15.47
N TYR A 465 3.79 15.94 -15.18
CA TYR A 465 4.42 14.97 -16.07
C TYR A 465 3.49 13.80 -16.35
N ASP A 466 3.59 13.22 -17.53
CA ASP A 466 2.83 12.04 -17.93
C ASP A 466 3.40 10.77 -17.29
N GLY A 467 2.63 10.17 -16.38
CA GLY A 467 2.95 8.88 -15.76
C GLY A 467 2.11 7.73 -16.32
N ARG A 468 1.42 7.93 -17.45
CA ARG A 468 0.69 6.86 -18.14
C ARG A 468 1.67 5.99 -18.93
N LEU A 469 1.31 4.74 -19.15
CA LEU A 469 2.03 3.87 -20.08
C LEU A 469 1.89 4.44 -21.51
N ASN A 470 3.00 4.53 -22.23
CA ASN A 470 3.14 5.06 -23.60
C ASN A 470 4.04 4.11 -24.42
N GLU A 471 4.20 4.34 -25.73
CA GLU A 471 4.99 3.44 -26.61
C GLU A 471 6.46 3.31 -26.18
N VAL A 472 7.07 4.37 -25.64
CA VAL A 472 8.45 4.35 -25.13
C VAL A 472 8.56 3.48 -23.88
N THR A 473 7.62 3.61 -22.95
CA THR A 473 7.60 2.83 -21.71
C THR A 473 7.14 1.39 -21.96
N GLN A 474 6.35 1.16 -23.01
CA GLN A 474 6.07 -0.16 -23.56
C GLN A 474 7.31 -0.78 -24.23
N GLY A 475 8.14 0.01 -24.92
CA GLY A 475 9.45 -0.41 -25.44
C GLY A 475 10.40 -0.89 -24.36
N VAL A 476 10.50 -0.14 -23.26
CA VAL A 476 11.31 -0.52 -22.09
C VAL A 476 10.77 -1.77 -21.39
N LEU A 477 9.45 -1.99 -21.38
CA LEU A 477 8.85 -3.25 -20.93
C LEU A 477 9.36 -4.47 -21.73
N TRP A 478 9.66 -4.30 -23.03
CA TRP A 478 10.23 -5.36 -23.87
C TRP A 478 11.72 -5.60 -23.61
N GLU A 479 12.51 -4.55 -23.34
CA GLU A 479 13.94 -4.68 -23.04
C GLU A 479 14.20 -5.24 -21.63
N ILE A 480 13.47 -4.77 -20.61
CA ILE A 480 13.59 -5.33 -19.25
C ILE A 480 12.94 -6.72 -19.18
N GLY A 481 11.88 -6.95 -19.97
CA GLY A 481 11.26 -8.26 -20.14
C GLY A 481 12.16 -9.32 -20.82
N ALA A 482 13.35 -8.99 -21.32
CA ALA A 482 14.28 -10.02 -21.79
C ALA A 482 15.02 -10.74 -20.65
N ASP A 483 15.12 -10.11 -19.48
CA ASP A 483 15.88 -10.61 -18.31
C ASP A 483 15.01 -10.89 -17.06
N ASP A 484 13.74 -10.45 -17.02
CA ASP A 484 12.83 -10.66 -15.88
C ASP A 484 11.45 -11.18 -16.35
N ASP A 485 11.19 -12.47 -16.08
CA ASP A 485 9.97 -13.22 -16.47
C ASP A 485 8.66 -12.54 -16.02
N ARG A 486 8.70 -11.66 -15.01
CA ARG A 486 7.53 -10.97 -14.43
C ARG A 486 7.04 -9.81 -15.29
N LEU A 487 7.96 -9.07 -15.91
CA LEU A 487 7.62 -7.94 -16.79
C LEU A 487 7.09 -8.42 -18.15
N ILE A 488 7.47 -9.65 -18.55
CA ILE A 488 6.91 -10.34 -19.72
C ILE A 488 5.40 -10.59 -19.53
N GLU A 489 4.98 -11.07 -18.36
CA GLU A 489 3.56 -11.31 -18.04
C GLU A 489 2.76 -10.00 -17.97
N ALA A 490 3.33 -8.94 -17.37
CA ALA A 490 2.72 -7.61 -17.28
C ALA A 490 2.58 -6.90 -18.65
N ALA A 491 3.58 -7.05 -19.52
CA ALA A 491 3.55 -6.55 -20.90
C ALA A 491 2.48 -7.28 -21.73
N LYS A 492 2.40 -8.61 -21.59
CA LYS A 492 1.35 -9.45 -22.21
C LYS A 492 -0.06 -9.09 -21.71
N ALA A 493 -0.21 -8.79 -20.42
CA ALA A 493 -1.49 -8.36 -19.84
C ALA A 493 -1.93 -6.96 -20.36
N SER A 494 -0.98 -6.06 -20.59
CA SER A 494 -1.21 -4.73 -21.16
C SER A 494 -1.59 -4.79 -22.65
N GLN A 495 -0.97 -5.69 -23.43
CA GLN A 495 -1.37 -5.99 -24.81
C GLN A 495 -2.82 -6.50 -24.89
N LYS A 496 -3.27 -7.25 -23.87
CA LYS A 496 -4.63 -7.80 -23.76
C LYS A 496 -5.74 -6.75 -23.56
N GLN A 497 -5.38 -5.48 -23.30
CA GLN A 497 -6.34 -4.38 -23.10
C GLN A 497 -6.48 -3.42 -24.31
N GLY A 498 -6.01 -3.82 -25.51
CA GLY A 498 -6.40 -3.15 -26.75
C GLY A 498 -5.67 -1.85 -27.06
N LEU A 499 -4.34 -1.81 -26.86
CA LEU A 499 -3.47 -0.79 -27.47
C LEU A 499 -2.58 -1.50 -28.49
N THR A 500 -3.03 -1.51 -29.73
CA THR A 500 -2.27 -2.01 -30.88
C THR A 500 -1.27 -0.96 -31.33
N ALA A 501 0.01 -1.32 -31.36
CA ALA A 501 1.00 -0.69 -32.21
C ALA A 501 0.66 -1.04 -33.67
N VAL A 502 0.67 -0.04 -34.55
CA VAL A 502 0.47 -0.19 -35.98
C VAL A 502 1.77 -0.72 -36.59
N SER A 503 1.70 -1.82 -37.32
CA SER A 503 2.71 -2.20 -38.33
C SER A 503 1.99 -2.54 -39.64
N ASP A 504 2.64 -2.15 -40.73
CA ASP A 504 2.09 -1.97 -42.08
C ASP A 504 1.52 -3.20 -42.80
N GLU A 505 0.56 -2.87 -43.68
CA GLU A 505 0.00 -3.58 -44.85
C GLU A 505 -0.84 -4.86 -44.65
N VAL A 506 -2.17 -4.74 -44.79
CA VAL A 506 -3.04 -5.36 -45.83
C VAL A 506 -4.55 -5.17 -45.51
N ASP A 507 -5.28 -4.65 -46.51
CA ASP A 507 -6.73 -4.52 -46.74
C ASP A 507 -7.60 -3.62 -45.81
N ASP A 508 -7.84 -2.40 -46.29
CA ASP A 508 -8.43 -1.26 -45.59
C ASP A 508 -9.97 -1.22 -45.70
N GLU A 509 -10.65 -2.22 -45.11
CA GLU A 509 -12.10 -2.15 -44.88
C GLU A 509 -12.39 -2.09 -43.37
N SER A 510 -12.86 -0.94 -42.89
CA SER A 510 -13.14 -0.75 -41.46
C SER A 510 -14.15 -1.80 -40.93
N LEU A 511 -13.97 -2.22 -39.67
CA LEU A 511 -14.84 -3.18 -38.99
C LEU A 511 -16.34 -2.80 -39.10
N GLU A 512 -16.65 -1.50 -39.13
CA GLU A 512 -18.02 -1.02 -39.33
C GLU A 512 -18.55 -1.28 -40.74
N LEU A 513 -17.73 -1.09 -41.78
CA LEU A 513 -18.10 -1.37 -43.17
C LEU A 513 -18.32 -2.86 -43.38
N ARG A 514 -17.40 -3.69 -42.85
CA ARG A 514 -17.49 -5.15 -42.91
C ARG A 514 -18.72 -5.68 -42.16
N ALA A 515 -19.01 -5.13 -40.97
CA ALA A 515 -20.19 -5.46 -40.18
C ALA A 515 -21.50 -5.03 -40.87
N ARG A 516 -21.52 -3.86 -41.52
CA ARG A 516 -22.67 -3.38 -42.32
C ARG A 516 -22.92 -4.28 -43.52
N ARG A 517 -21.87 -4.66 -44.28
CA ARG A 517 -21.98 -5.58 -45.42
C ARG A 517 -22.57 -6.92 -45.01
N LEU A 518 -22.11 -7.45 -43.87
CA LEU A 518 -22.59 -8.72 -43.31
C LEU A 518 -23.92 -8.59 -42.55
N SER A 519 -24.44 -7.36 -42.39
CA SER A 519 -25.66 -7.06 -41.64
C SER A 519 -25.64 -7.63 -40.21
N ILE A 520 -24.50 -7.53 -39.54
CA ILE A 520 -24.30 -7.91 -38.14
C ILE A 520 -23.78 -6.70 -37.35
N ARG A 521 -23.90 -6.73 -36.01
CA ARG A 521 -23.40 -5.63 -35.18
C ARG A 521 -21.87 -5.65 -35.11
N PRO A 522 -21.18 -4.50 -35.16
CA PRO A 522 -19.71 -4.43 -35.14
C PRO A 522 -19.06 -5.21 -34.00
N PHE A 523 -19.55 -5.06 -32.76
CA PHE A 523 -19.03 -5.79 -31.60
C PHE A 523 -19.12 -7.32 -31.73
N ARG A 524 -20.07 -7.83 -32.53
CA ARG A 524 -20.19 -9.27 -32.78
C ARG A 524 -19.15 -9.74 -33.77
N LEU A 525 -18.90 -8.95 -34.82
CA LEU A 525 -17.86 -9.25 -35.80
C LEU A 525 -16.47 -9.19 -35.15
N GLU A 526 -16.22 -8.18 -34.32
CA GLU A 526 -15.01 -8.04 -33.52
C GLU A 526 -14.78 -9.25 -32.61
N ARG A 527 -15.83 -9.70 -31.90
CA ARG A 527 -15.76 -10.91 -31.07
C ARG A 527 -15.46 -12.17 -31.89
N TRP A 528 -15.93 -12.25 -33.13
CA TRP A 528 -15.63 -13.36 -34.04
C TRP A 528 -14.18 -13.34 -34.50
N ASP A 529 -13.68 -12.18 -34.95
CA ASP A 529 -12.28 -12.00 -35.36
C ASP A 529 -11.33 -12.33 -34.21
N THR A 530 -11.65 -11.87 -32.99
CA THR A 530 -10.88 -12.21 -31.78
C THR A 530 -10.84 -13.72 -31.50
N ILE A 531 -11.96 -14.44 -31.70
CA ILE A 531 -12.02 -15.90 -31.43
C ILE A 531 -11.24 -16.69 -32.49
N ILE A 532 -11.24 -16.23 -33.73
CA ILE A 532 -10.50 -16.82 -34.85
C ILE A 532 -9.00 -16.59 -34.64
N GLU A 533 -8.57 -15.36 -34.42
CA GLU A 533 -7.16 -14.99 -34.19
C GLU A 533 -6.55 -15.75 -33.00
N LEU A 534 -7.27 -15.84 -31.88
CA LEU A 534 -6.80 -16.56 -30.69
C LEU A 534 -6.62 -18.07 -30.90
N ARG A 535 -7.24 -18.66 -31.93
CA ARG A 535 -7.26 -20.13 -32.11
C ARG A 535 -6.61 -20.62 -33.40
N GLU A 536 -6.41 -19.77 -34.39
CA GLU A 536 -5.46 -20.01 -35.48
C GLU A 536 -4.03 -20.13 -34.94
N GLN A 537 -3.69 -19.39 -33.87
CA GLN A 537 -2.43 -19.56 -33.12
C GLN A 537 -2.25 -20.95 -32.48
N HIS A 538 -3.31 -21.78 -32.44
CA HIS A 538 -3.28 -23.16 -31.93
C HIS A 538 -3.50 -24.22 -33.01
N GLY A 539 -3.44 -23.86 -34.29
CA GLY A 539 -3.52 -24.79 -35.43
C GLY A 539 -4.89 -25.45 -35.62
N LEU A 540 -5.95 -24.87 -35.05
CA LEU A 540 -7.32 -25.36 -35.20
C LEU A 540 -8.00 -24.66 -36.37
N THR A 541 -8.67 -25.42 -37.24
CA THR A 541 -9.43 -24.83 -38.35
C THR A 541 -10.73 -24.21 -37.85
N GLN A 542 -11.25 -23.22 -38.57
CA GLN A 542 -12.49 -22.52 -38.19
C GLN A 542 -13.70 -23.47 -38.04
N SER A 543 -13.72 -24.60 -38.76
CA SER A 543 -14.72 -25.66 -38.59
C SER A 543 -14.63 -26.34 -37.22
N GLN A 544 -13.41 -26.62 -36.76
CA GLN A 544 -13.15 -27.29 -35.48
C GLN A 544 -13.47 -26.38 -34.29
N ILE A 545 -13.36 -25.05 -34.48
CA ILE A 545 -13.74 -24.06 -33.48
C ILE A 545 -15.27 -24.02 -33.29
N ALA A 546 -16.05 -24.12 -34.38
CA ALA A 546 -17.52 -24.09 -34.34
C ALA A 546 -18.15 -25.32 -33.64
N GLU A 547 -17.46 -26.47 -33.64
CA GLU A 547 -17.95 -27.72 -33.05
C GLU A 547 -17.62 -27.88 -31.55
N ARG A 548 -16.54 -27.26 -31.04
CA ARG A 548 -15.99 -27.53 -29.70
C ARG A 548 -16.45 -26.63 -28.56
N LEU A 549 -17.14 -25.53 -28.83
CA LEU A 549 -17.62 -24.64 -27.76
C LEU A 549 -18.86 -25.26 -27.11
N VAL A 550 -19.10 -25.06 -25.81
CA VAL A 550 -20.35 -25.45 -25.10
C VAL A 550 -21.02 -24.23 -24.44
N GLN A 551 -20.27 -23.19 -24.05
CA GLN A 551 -20.83 -22.02 -23.36
C GLN A 551 -21.22 -20.81 -24.25
N ASP A 552 -20.86 -20.80 -25.54
CA ASP A 552 -21.28 -19.76 -26.51
C ASP A 552 -22.02 -20.32 -27.75
N VAL A 553 -22.33 -21.62 -27.74
CA VAL A 553 -22.84 -22.39 -28.90
C VAL A 553 -24.12 -21.85 -29.49
N VAL A 554 -25.04 -21.39 -28.66
CA VAL A 554 -26.38 -21.00 -29.11
C VAL A 554 -26.32 -19.71 -29.93
N VAL A 555 -25.45 -18.78 -29.54
CA VAL A 555 -25.26 -17.50 -30.23
C VAL A 555 -24.45 -17.70 -31.51
N ILE A 556 -23.37 -18.47 -31.44
CA ILE A 556 -22.51 -18.79 -32.58
C ILE A 556 -23.28 -19.59 -33.63
N LYS A 557 -24.01 -20.66 -33.24
CA LYS A 557 -24.83 -21.45 -34.19
C LYS A 557 -25.98 -20.65 -34.78
N ARG A 558 -26.55 -19.69 -34.05
CA ARG A 558 -27.58 -18.78 -34.56
C ARG A 558 -27.01 -17.85 -35.63
N ASP A 559 -25.86 -17.24 -35.35
CA ASP A 559 -25.21 -16.30 -36.25
C ASP A 559 -24.70 -17.01 -37.53
N CYS A 560 -24.14 -18.23 -37.42
CA CYS A 560 -23.80 -19.06 -38.58
C CYS A 560 -25.03 -19.46 -39.42
N ARG A 561 -26.17 -19.72 -38.77
CA ARG A 561 -27.42 -20.09 -39.47
C ARG A 561 -28.02 -18.88 -40.20
N ASP A 562 -27.89 -17.69 -39.63
CA ASP A 562 -28.29 -16.42 -40.25
C ASP A 562 -27.38 -16.05 -41.44
N MET A 563 -26.07 -16.34 -41.36
CA MET A 563 -25.15 -16.17 -42.48
C MET A 563 -25.42 -17.17 -43.63
N ARG A 564 -25.69 -18.45 -43.32
CA ARG A 564 -26.10 -19.46 -44.32
C ARG A 564 -27.39 -19.09 -45.06
N ARG A 565 -28.38 -18.53 -44.35
CA ARG A 565 -29.66 -18.10 -44.95
C ARG A 565 -29.52 -16.96 -45.96
N LYS A 566 -28.38 -16.27 -45.95
CA LYS A 566 -28.13 -15.10 -46.79
C LYS A 566 -27.05 -15.33 -47.86
N GLU A 567 -26.65 -16.59 -48.07
CA GLU A 567 -25.71 -17.04 -49.13
C GLU A 567 -24.31 -16.38 -49.12
N TYR A 568 -23.90 -15.74 -48.02
CA TYR A 568 -22.61 -15.03 -47.95
C TYR A 568 -21.37 -15.92 -47.74
N TRP A 569 -21.52 -17.25 -47.66
CA TRP A 569 -20.39 -18.14 -47.41
C TRP A 569 -20.63 -19.55 -47.98
N ASN A 570 -19.77 -19.99 -48.89
CA ASN A 570 -19.73 -21.37 -49.39
C ASN A 570 -18.44 -22.03 -48.85
N TRP A 571 -18.56 -23.19 -48.22
CA TRP A 571 -17.46 -23.86 -47.51
C TRP A 571 -16.53 -24.67 -48.44
N GLU A 572 -16.78 -24.66 -49.75
CA GLU A 572 -16.11 -25.54 -50.71
C GLU A 572 -14.88 -24.93 -51.43
N ASP A 573 -14.55 -23.65 -51.19
CA ASP A 573 -13.48 -22.94 -51.92
C ASP A 573 -12.22 -22.61 -51.08
N VAL A 574 -11.74 -23.53 -50.22
CA VAL A 574 -10.37 -23.40 -49.67
C VAL A 574 -9.72 -24.79 -49.52
N PRO A 575 -8.49 -25.03 -50.06
CA PRO A 575 -7.66 -26.20 -49.74
C PRO A 575 -7.27 -26.31 -48.26
#